data_AF-A0A1G5UQA6-F1
#
_entry.id   AF-A0A1G5UQA6-F1
#
_cell.length_a   1.000
_cell.length_b   1.000
_cell.length_c   1.000
_cell.angle_alpha   90.00
_cell.angle_beta   90.00
_cell.angle_gamma   90.00
#
_symmetry.space_group_name_H-M   'P 1'
#
loop_
_entity.id
_entity.type
_entity.pdbx_description
1 polymer ?
#
loop_
_entity_poly.entity_id
_entity_poly.type
_entity_poly.pdbx_seq_one_letter_code
_entity_poly.pdbx_strand_id
1 'polypeptide(L)'
;MFAHVPVSLGIQLACWALGRRLGASTKASLWLGCFAGAAVCIMREITQREYQWIEQFGDGRRANMPGYAGLEVWEWNAHSLSETAVAISASIAFAAFVTRRR
;
A
#
# COMPACT_ATOMS: atom_id res chain seq x y z
N MET A 1 7.87 11.52 6.00
CA MET A 1 7.00 12.41 5.18
C MET A 1 5.85 11.51 4.79
N PHE A 2 4.64 11.78 5.26
CA PHE A 2 3.45 10.91 5.13
C PHE A 2 2.99 10.72 3.67
N ALA A 3 3.81 10.10 2.83
CA ALA A 3 3.56 9.91 1.40
C ALA A 3 2.55 8.78 1.13
N HIS A 4 2.37 7.86 2.08
CA HIS A 4 1.51 6.68 1.91
C HIS A 4 0.03 7.04 1.88
N VAL A 5 -0.39 8.05 2.63
CA VAL A 5 -1.79 8.52 2.71
C VAL A 5 -2.29 9.11 1.37
N PRO A 6 -1.59 10.07 0.73
CA PRO A 6 -2.04 10.58 -0.57
C PRO A 6 -1.96 9.51 -1.66
N VAL A 7 -1.00 8.58 -1.60
CA VAL A 7 -0.89 7.47 -2.56
C VAL A 7 -2.07 6.50 -2.42
N SER A 8 -2.39 6.06 -1.20
CA SER A 8 -3.49 5.12 -0.96
C SER A 8 -4.84 5.73 -1.35
N LEU A 9 -5.09 6.99 -0.97
CA LEU A 9 -6.31 7.71 -1.34
C LEU A 9 -6.38 7.98 -2.85
N GLY A 10 -5.25 8.31 -3.48
CA GLY A 10 -5.17 8.50 -4.93
C GLY A 10 -5.54 7.23 -5.70
N ILE A 11 -5.00 6.08 -5.29
CA ILE A 11 -5.35 4.77 -5.87
C ILE A 11 -6.83 4.46 -5.63
N GLN A 12 -7.33 4.71 -4.42
CA GLN A 12 -8.73 4.45 -4.08
C GLN A 12 -9.70 5.29 -4.91
N LEU A 13 -9.37 6.57 -5.16
CA LEU A 13 -10.13 7.46 -6.03
C LEU A 13 -10.03 7.05 -7.51
N ALA A 14 -8.86 6.60 -7.98
CA ALA A 14 -8.68 6.10 -9.33
C ALA A 14 -9.52 4.84 -9.58
N CYS A 15 -9.52 3.87 -8.66
CA CYS A 15 -10.37 2.68 -8.71
C CYS A 15 -11.85 3.05 -8.69
N TRP A 16 -12.25 4.05 -7.90
CA TRP A 16 -13.62 4.55 -7.89
C TRP A 16 -14.04 5.22 -9.21
N ALA A 17 -13.17 6.04 -9.81
CA ALA A 17 -13.41 6.69 -11.08
C ALA A 17 -13.51 5.67 -12.24
N LEU A 18 -12.61 4.69 -12.27
CA LEU A 18 -12.65 3.58 -13.23
C LEU A 18 -13.90 2.72 -13.04
N GLY A 19 -14.22 2.35 -11.80
CA GLY A 19 -15.42 1.60 -11.49
C GLY A 19 -16.70 2.30 -11.93
N ARG A 20 -16.79 3.62 -11.73
CA ARG A 20 -17.91 4.43 -12.26
C ARG A 20 -17.98 4.41 -13.78
N ARG A 21 -16.85 4.51 -14.48
CA ARG A 21 -16.82 4.45 -15.96
C ARG A 21 -17.22 3.08 -16.50
N LEU A 22 -16.90 2.02 -15.78
CA LEU A 22 -17.21 0.63 -16.14
C LEU A 22 -18.60 0.16 -15.67
N GLY A 23 -19.39 1.03 -15.02
CA GLY A 23 -20.72 0.67 -14.49
C GLY A 23 -20.67 -0.21 -13.23
N ALA A 24 -19.52 -0.35 -12.58
CA ALA A 24 -19.37 -1.12 -11.36
C ALA A 24 -20.01 -0.40 -10.15
N SER A 25 -20.47 -1.19 -9.18
CA SER A 25 -21.06 -0.63 -7.97
C SER A 25 -20.05 0.24 -7.21
N THR A 26 -20.53 1.37 -6.66
CA THR A 26 -19.67 2.30 -5.91
C THR A 26 -19.01 1.61 -4.71
N LYS A 27 -19.75 0.71 -4.05
CA LYS A 27 -19.22 -0.10 -2.94
C LYS A 27 -18.07 -0.99 -3.40
N ALA A 28 -18.26 -1.81 -4.44
CA ALA A 28 -17.21 -2.71 -4.93
C ALA A 28 -15.95 -1.95 -5.34
N SER A 29 -16.11 -0.83 -6.06
CA SER A 29 -14.99 -0.03 -6.57
C SER A 29 -14.17 0.62 -5.46
N LEU A 30 -14.82 1.10 -4.40
CA LEU A 30 -14.14 1.74 -3.25
C LEU A 30 -13.41 0.74 -2.36
N TRP A 31 -14.00 -0.43 -2.13
CA TRP A 31 -13.36 -1.50 -1.35
C TRP A 31 -12.21 -2.14 -2.12
N LEU A 32 -12.34 -2.31 -3.43
CA LEU A 32 -11.26 -2.78 -4.29
C LEU A 32 -10.11 -1.75 -4.36
N GLY A 33 -10.45 -0.46 -4.42
CA GLY A 33 -9.48 0.62 -4.29
C GLY A 33 -8.79 0.67 -2.93
N CYS A 34 -9.49 0.37 -1.84
CA CYS A 34 -8.91 0.25 -0.51
C CYS A 34 -7.88 -0.89 -0.44
N PHE A 35 -8.22 -2.07 -0.98
CA PHE A 35 -7.32 -3.20 -1.06
C PHE A 35 -6.08 -2.88 -1.91
N ALA A 36 -6.28 -2.29 -3.09
CA ALA A 36 -5.18 -1.90 -3.98
C ALA A 36 -4.26 -0.85 -3.35
N GLY A 37 -4.83 0.16 -2.69
CA GLY A 37 -4.06 1.19 -1.98
C GLY A 37 -3.21 0.60 -0.85
N ALA A 38 -3.79 -0.30 -0.05
CA ALA A 38 -3.07 -1.01 1.00
C ALA A 38 -1.94 -1.87 0.44
N ALA A 39 -2.21 -2.64 -0.62
CA ALA A 39 -1.22 -3.50 -1.27
C ALA A 39 -0.03 -2.70 -1.82
N VAL A 40 -0.26 -1.53 -2.43
CA VAL A 40 0.81 -0.67 -2.93
C VAL A 40 1.67 -0.11 -1.79
N CYS A 41 1.07 0.33 -0.68
CA CYS A 41 1.84 0.81 0.47
C CYS A 41 2.72 -0.31 1.07
N ILE A 42 2.17 -1.52 1.22
CA ILE A 42 2.91 -2.69 1.73
C ILE A 42 4.05 -3.06 0.77
N MET A 43 3.76 -3.14 -0.53
CA MET A 43 4.78 -3.50 -1.54
C MET A 43 5.90 -2.46 -1.63
N ARG A 44 5.58 -1.18 -1.41
CA ARG A 44 6.58 -0.11 -1.35
C ARG A 44 7.56 -0.33 -0.19
N GLU A 45 7.09 -0.73 0.99
CA GLU A 45 7.99 -1.04 2.11
C GLU A 45 8.82 -2.30 1.88
N ILE A 46 8.22 -3.35 1.30
CA ILE A 46 8.94 -4.56 0.88
C ILE A 46 10.11 -4.19 -0.05
N THR A 47 9.84 -3.40 -1.09
CA THR A 47 10.88 -2.99 -2.06
C THR A 47 11.95 -2.09 -1.43
N GLN A 48 11.60 -1.17 -0.53
CA GLN A 48 12.59 -0.39 0.22
C GLN A 48 13.52 -1.28 1.03
N ARG A 49 12.99 -2.35 1.62
CA ARG A 49 13.79 -3.35 2.34
C ARG A 49 14.68 -4.16 1.44
N GLU A 50 14.20 -4.55 0.25
CA GLU A 50 15.06 -5.18 -0.75
C GLU A 50 16.27 -4.32 -1.08
N TYR A 51 16.09 -3.01 -1.27
CA TYR A 51 17.21 -2.10 -1.52
C TYR A 51 18.18 -2.02 -0.33
N GLN A 52 17.68 -1.87 0.90
CA GLN A 52 18.51 -1.83 2.11
C GLN A 52 19.33 -3.11 2.29
N TRP A 53 18.72 -4.27 2.03
CA TRP A 53 19.38 -5.56 2.13
C TRP A 53 20.48 -5.71 1.06
N ILE A 54 20.21 -5.32 -0.19
CA ILE A 54 21.20 -5.37 -1.28
C ILE A 54 22.40 -4.47 -0.99
N GLU A 55 22.17 -3.31 -0.39
CA GLU A 55 23.22 -2.36 -0.02
C GLU A 55 24.10 -2.87 1.14
N GLN A 56 23.49 -3.53 2.14
CA GLN A 56 24.22 -4.03 3.32
C GLN A 56 24.89 -5.39 3.11
N PHE A 57 24.26 -6.30 2.35
CA PHE A 57 24.67 -7.71 2.26
C PHE A 57 24.83 -8.20 0.81
N GLY A 58 24.27 -7.50 -0.16
CA GLY A 58 24.18 -7.98 -1.54
C GLY A 58 25.44 -7.76 -2.39
N ASP A 59 26.44 -7.02 -1.91
CA ASP A 59 27.59 -6.57 -2.71
C ASP A 59 27.12 -5.90 -4.03
N GLY A 60 25.96 -5.20 -3.95
CA GLY A 60 25.28 -4.55 -5.08
C GLY A 60 24.46 -5.47 -6.00
N ARG A 61 24.29 -6.76 -5.71
CA ARG A 61 23.58 -7.72 -6.58
C ARG A 61 22.32 -8.30 -5.95
N ARG A 62 21.16 -8.12 -6.62
CA ARG A 62 19.87 -8.75 -6.28
C ARG A 62 19.93 -10.29 -6.28
N ALA A 63 20.83 -10.88 -7.06
CA ALA A 63 21.00 -12.34 -7.14
C ALA A 63 21.48 -12.99 -5.84
N ASN A 64 22.14 -12.23 -4.95
CA ASN A 64 22.61 -12.71 -3.65
C ASN A 64 21.53 -12.62 -2.57
N MET A 65 20.40 -11.97 -2.87
CA MET A 65 19.32 -11.78 -1.91
C MET A 65 18.49 -13.07 -1.75
N PRO A 66 18.25 -13.53 -0.51
CA PRO A 66 17.27 -14.57 -0.25
C PRO A 66 15.92 -14.10 -0.79
N GLY A 67 15.21 -14.96 -1.55
CA GLY A 67 13.97 -14.57 -2.24
C GLY A 67 12.87 -13.98 -1.35
N TYR A 68 12.94 -14.19 -0.03
CA TYR A 68 11.99 -13.68 0.97
C TYR A 68 12.54 -12.59 1.90
N ALA A 69 13.78 -12.15 1.75
CA ALA A 69 14.38 -11.18 2.68
C ALA A 69 13.66 -9.81 2.69
N GLY A 70 12.95 -9.44 1.61
CA GLY A 70 12.08 -8.25 1.59
C GLY A 70 10.78 -8.41 2.38
N LEU A 71 10.38 -9.67 2.65
CA LEU A 71 9.14 -10.07 3.31
C LEU A 71 9.30 -10.23 4.83
N GLU A 72 10.49 -9.95 5.36
CA GLU A 72 10.79 -9.92 6.80
C GLU A 72 10.19 -8.66 7.45
N VAL A 73 8.86 -8.60 7.49
CA VAL A 73 8.04 -7.53 8.08
C VAL A 73 8.39 -7.20 9.54
N TRP A 74 9.01 -8.15 10.24
CA TRP A 74 9.45 -8.01 11.63
C TRP A 74 10.60 -7.02 11.81
N GLU A 75 11.38 -6.79 10.75
CA GLU A 75 12.52 -5.88 10.83
C GLU A 75 12.16 -4.46 10.41
N TRP A 76 10.95 -4.23 9.89
CA TRP A 76 10.53 -2.94 9.32
C TRP A 76 10.68 -1.80 10.34
N ASN A 77 11.05 -0.62 9.83
CA ASN A 77 11.18 0.55 10.68
C ASN A 77 9.81 0.91 11.27
N ALA A 78 9.73 1.10 12.60
CA ALA A 78 8.49 1.41 13.30
C ALA A 78 7.77 2.64 12.72
N HIS A 79 8.54 3.59 12.18
CA HIS A 79 7.99 4.75 11.48
C HIS A 79 7.22 4.36 10.21
N SER A 80 7.81 3.53 9.34
CA SER A 80 7.17 3.02 8.11
C SER A 80 5.94 2.15 8.39
N LEU A 81 6.00 1.34 9.46
CA LEU A 81 4.84 0.55 9.90
C LEU A 81 3.68 1.47 10.31
N SER A 82 3.96 2.52 11.08
CA SER A 82 2.93 3.48 11.49
C SER A 82 2.36 4.27 10.30
N GLU A 83 3.18 4.70 9.34
CA GLU A 83 2.70 5.39 8.14
C GLU A 83 1.81 4.47 7.27
N THR A 84 2.18 3.20 7.12
CA THR A 84 1.38 2.19 6.40
C THR A 84 0.06 1.91 7.11
N ALA A 85 0.09 1.75 8.43
CA ALA A 85 -1.11 1.54 9.23
C ALA A 85 -2.08 2.74 9.16
N VAL A 86 -1.55 3.97 9.19
CA VAL A 86 -2.35 5.19 9.03
C VAL A 86 -2.96 5.27 7.62
N ALA A 87 -2.20 4.94 6.57
CA ALA A 87 -2.71 4.94 5.20
C ALA A 87 -3.83 3.91 4.98
N ILE A 88 -3.68 2.70 5.55
CA ILE A 88 -4.71 1.66 5.52
C ILE A 88 -5.95 2.12 6.30
N SER A 89 -5.77 2.64 7.52
CA SER A 89 -6.86 3.13 8.36
C SER A 89 -7.63 4.27 7.70
N ALA A 90 -6.94 5.21 7.07
CA ALA A 90 -7.55 6.30 6.30
C ALA A 90 -8.36 5.78 5.10
N SER A 91 -7.84 4.78 4.38
CA SER A 91 -8.52 4.18 3.22
C SER A 91 -9.78 3.41 3.61
N ILE A 92 -9.72 2.70 4.75
CA ILE A 92 -10.88 2.01 5.34
C ILE A 92 -11.91 3.02 5.83
N ALA A 93 -11.48 4.07 6.55
CA ALA A 93 -12.36 5.11 7.04
C ALA A 93 -13.08 5.82 5.88
N PHE A 94 -12.36 6.13 4.79
CA PHE A 94 -12.93 6.72 3.59
C PHE A 94 -13.97 5.79 2.92
N ALA A 95 -13.62 4.51 2.71
CA ALA A 95 -14.56 3.53 2.17
C ALA A 95 -15.81 3.40 3.05
N ALA A 96 -15.65 3.24 4.37
CA ALA A 96 -16.75 3.09 5.31
C ALA A 96 -17.64 4.33 5.36
N PHE A 97 -17.06 5.53 5.36
CA PHE A 97 -17.79 6.79 5.37
C PHE A 97 -18.63 6.96 4.10
N VAL A 98 -18.06 6.71 2.93
CA VAL A 98 -18.78 6.84 1.65
C VAL A 98 -19.85 5.75 1.50
N THR A 99 -19.59 4.54 1.99
CA THR A 99 -20.56 3.43 1.94
C THR A 99 -21.70 3.63 2.94
N ARG A 100 -21.49 4.32 4.08
CA ARG A 100 -22.57 4.63 5.05
C ARG A 100 -23.48 5.77 4.60
N ARG A 101 -23.02 6.65 3.71
CA ARG A 101 -23.78 7.82 3.23
C ARG A 101 -24.60 7.55 1.95
N ARG A 102 -24.58 6.34 1.42
CA ARG A 102 -25.38 5.90 0.27
C ARG A 102 -26.27 4.74 0.67
#